data_AF-A0A836W3Y7-F1
#
_entry.id   AF-A0A836W3Y7-F1
#
_cell.length_a   1.000
_cell.length_b   1.000
_cell.length_c   1.000
_cell.angle_alpha   90.00
_cell.angle_beta   90.00
_cell.angle_gamma   90.00
#
_symmetry.space_group_name_H-M   'P 1'
#
loop_
_entity.id
_entity.type
_entity.pdbx_description
1 polymer ?
#
loop_
_entity_poly.entity_id
_entity_poly.type
_entity_poly.pdbx_seq_one_letter_code
_entity_poly.pdbx_strand_id
1 'polypeptide(L)'
;MKRANLFFKVLLFCLAGAIPLLAYDFKVTVLWDELAMEGEAEAILQYYHDGQVEIIRGSLNKPSSDGNIIVNRTSSGGSQEFIITKAAGRLVNIWVANILMDEDFATKDDFLMLANAQIKVFVEDNLNHRSYKVALPPKTPGLIFRAGAIVDGAYFDFLEMFQQQRIYTVTLINATTGKLLPNANVIIKERRTGETVAMGMTDEDGYFGQKLDYGKYTATFTREGFIKAQHNFQMDITELPVSMNFALSPIIKKFRIVLTWGPFPRDLDAHLTGPKPEGGTFHIWWNQKTLISGKNFLDRDDTDQYGPETITIYKPAQGEYTYAVHDYSGRNRRGALDLSMSSARVDVYAEGRLQQTFVVPSGRRGSVWKVFKIDSNQRIIPLHQMYDESVSSRVFH
;
A
#
# COMPACT_ATOMS: atom_id res chain seq x y z
N MET A 1 0.56 59.23 59.18
CA MET A 1 0.74 57.83 58.72
C MET A 1 -0.47 57.40 57.90
N LYS A 2 -0.42 57.54 56.58
CA LYS A 2 -1.46 57.07 55.64
C LYS A 2 -0.88 55.88 54.87
N ARG A 3 -1.53 54.71 54.95
CA ARG A 3 -1.22 53.55 54.10
C ARG A 3 -1.93 53.71 52.76
N ALA A 4 -1.16 53.68 51.68
CA ALA A 4 -1.64 53.53 50.32
C ALA A 4 -1.65 52.03 49.96
N ASN A 5 -2.78 51.51 49.52
CA ASN A 5 -2.85 50.21 48.83
C ASN A 5 -2.86 50.49 47.32
N LEU A 6 -1.75 50.15 46.68
CA LEU A 6 -1.50 50.30 45.26
C LEU A 6 -2.07 49.07 44.54
N PHE A 7 -3.07 49.29 43.68
CA PHE A 7 -3.55 48.28 42.72
C PHE A 7 -2.44 48.00 41.70
N PHE A 8 -1.93 46.76 41.68
CA PHE A 8 -1.02 46.29 40.63
C PHE A 8 -1.85 45.89 39.39
N LYS A 9 -1.83 46.74 38.35
CA LYS A 9 -2.28 46.35 37.01
C LYS A 9 -1.18 45.52 36.37
N VAL A 10 -1.41 44.22 36.18
CA VAL A 10 -0.59 43.38 35.30
C VAL A 10 -0.93 43.75 33.86
N LEU A 11 0.02 44.38 33.17
CA LEU A 11 -0.07 44.63 31.73
C LEU A 11 0.23 43.31 31.01
N LEU A 12 -0.79 42.70 30.41
CA LEU A 12 -0.63 41.55 29.52
C LEU A 12 -0.09 42.07 28.17
N PHE A 13 1.21 41.93 27.93
CA PHE A 13 1.77 42.16 26.58
C PHE A 13 1.46 40.91 25.74
N CYS A 14 0.35 40.96 24.99
CA CYS A 14 0.15 40.07 23.85
C CYS A 14 1.11 40.48 22.73
N LEU A 15 2.33 39.93 22.72
CA LEU A 15 3.09 39.82 21.47
C LEU A 15 2.39 38.77 20.61
N ALA A 16 1.43 39.21 19.80
CA ALA A 16 1.00 38.47 18.63
C ALA A 16 2.15 38.51 17.61
N GLY A 17 3.13 37.62 17.80
CA GLY A 17 4.04 37.25 16.73
C GLY A 17 3.19 36.64 15.63
N ALA A 18 2.98 37.38 14.55
CA ALA A 18 2.47 36.82 13.31
C ALA A 18 3.51 35.82 12.80
N ILE A 19 3.40 34.57 13.26
CA ILE A 19 4.07 33.43 12.63
C ILE A 19 3.52 33.45 11.20
N PRO A 20 4.34 33.58 10.16
CA PRO A 20 3.85 33.41 8.81
C PRO A 20 3.20 32.04 8.78
N LEU A 21 1.89 31.99 8.49
CA LEU A 21 1.18 30.75 8.25
C LEU A 21 1.94 30.09 7.09
N LEU A 22 2.85 29.15 7.39
CA LEU A 22 3.57 28.45 6.35
C LEU A 22 2.48 27.77 5.51
N ALA A 23 2.42 28.13 4.23
CA ALA A 23 1.54 27.42 3.31
C ALA A 23 1.98 25.94 3.35
N TYR A 24 1.10 25.08 3.85
CA TYR A 24 1.32 23.65 3.92
C TYR A 24 0.36 22.95 2.96
N ASP A 25 0.83 21.84 2.41
CA ASP A 25 -0.01 20.93 1.62
C ASP A 25 -0.78 20.02 2.57
N PHE A 26 -0.07 19.46 3.57
CA PHE A 26 -0.65 18.59 4.58
C PHE A 26 -0.14 18.91 5.98
N LYS A 27 -1.02 18.72 6.96
CA LYS A 27 -0.66 18.63 8.37
C LYS A 27 -1.14 17.30 8.94
N VAL A 28 -0.22 16.55 9.53
CA VAL A 28 -0.51 15.26 10.16
C VAL A 28 -0.34 15.43 11.67
N THR A 29 -1.41 15.23 12.42
CA THR A 29 -1.40 15.33 13.89
C THR A 29 -1.80 13.98 14.48
N VAL A 30 -0.93 13.37 15.27
CA VAL A 30 -1.20 12.13 16.00
C VAL A 30 -1.43 12.48 17.46
N LEU A 31 -2.55 12.04 18.03
CA LEU A 31 -2.93 12.27 19.42
C LEU A 31 -3.17 10.93 20.14
N TRP A 32 -2.81 10.84 21.41
CA TRP A 32 -3.08 9.67 22.25
C TRP A 32 -3.27 10.04 23.72
N ASP A 33 -3.93 9.16 24.47
CA ASP A 33 -4.04 9.26 25.93
C ASP A 33 -2.80 8.64 26.59
N GLU A 34 -1.97 9.49 27.19
CA GLU A 34 -0.72 9.06 27.86
C GLU A 34 -0.97 8.18 29.08
N LEU A 35 -2.09 8.38 29.77
CA LEU A 35 -2.38 7.65 31.00
C LEU A 35 -2.91 6.23 30.72
N ALA A 36 -3.21 5.93 29.47
CA ALA A 36 -3.84 4.68 29.05
C ALA A 36 -2.85 3.64 28.48
N MET A 37 -1.53 3.89 28.57
CA MET A 37 -0.49 3.00 28.03
C MET A 37 0.77 2.99 28.90
N GLU A 38 1.34 1.80 29.10
CA GLU A 38 2.74 1.66 29.52
C GLU A 38 3.60 1.67 28.24
N GLY A 39 4.42 2.69 28.06
CA GLY A 39 5.22 2.90 26.85
C GLY A 39 4.99 4.28 26.22
N GLU A 40 5.47 4.47 24.99
CA GLU A 40 5.38 5.74 24.26
C GLU A 40 4.93 5.46 22.82
N ALA A 41 3.83 6.11 22.41
CA ALA A 41 3.43 6.10 21.01
C ALA A 41 4.33 7.06 20.23
N GLU A 42 4.79 6.60 19.08
CA GLU A 42 5.63 7.35 18.17
C GLU A 42 4.98 7.39 16.80
N ALA A 43 4.73 8.60 16.31
CA ALA A 43 4.36 8.83 14.92
C ALA A 43 5.62 8.84 14.05
N ILE A 44 5.56 8.13 12.93
CA ILE A 44 6.68 7.94 12.01
C ILE A 44 6.17 8.22 10.59
N LEU A 45 6.79 9.19 9.90
CA LEU A 45 6.59 9.37 8.47
C LEU A 45 7.70 8.68 7.70
N GLN A 46 7.32 7.73 6.84
CA GLN A 46 8.22 7.10 5.86
C GLN A 46 8.07 7.85 4.54
N TYR A 47 9.04 8.71 4.25
CA TYR A 47 9.00 9.70 3.19
C TYR A 47 9.86 9.28 2.01
N TYR A 48 9.22 9.00 0.87
CA TYR A 48 9.87 8.68 -0.39
C TYR A 48 9.95 9.91 -1.28
N HIS A 49 11.18 10.30 -1.63
CA HIS A 49 11.44 11.46 -2.46
C HIS A 49 12.77 11.31 -3.19
N ASP A 50 12.81 11.74 -4.45
CA ASP A 50 14.05 11.82 -5.24
C ASP A 50 14.88 10.51 -5.27
N GLY A 51 14.18 9.36 -5.26
CA GLY A 51 14.78 8.03 -5.26
C GLY A 51 15.30 7.54 -3.90
N GLN A 52 15.06 8.31 -2.82
CA GLN A 52 15.45 8.01 -1.46
C GLN A 52 14.23 7.73 -0.58
N VAL A 53 14.47 7.09 0.56
CA VAL A 53 13.50 6.93 1.64
C VAL A 53 14.09 7.48 2.93
N GLU A 54 13.34 8.34 3.62
CA GLU A 54 13.68 8.90 4.92
C GLU A 54 12.65 8.52 5.98
N ILE A 55 13.13 8.27 7.19
CA ILE A 55 12.29 8.04 8.37
C ILE A 55 12.32 9.29 9.24
N ILE A 56 11.16 9.91 9.40
CA ILE A 56 10.98 11.14 10.16
C ILE A 56 10.12 10.80 11.37
N ARG A 57 10.69 11.01 12.55
CA ARG A 57 10.14 10.60 13.84
C ARG A 57 9.60 11.80 14.59
N GLY A 58 8.37 11.71 15.09
CA GLY A 58 7.71 12.84 15.76
C GLY A 58 8.36 13.21 17.09
N SER A 59 9.03 12.27 17.76
CA SER A 59 9.86 12.53 18.95
C SER A 59 11.15 13.29 18.63
N LEU A 60 11.60 13.24 17.37
CA LEU A 60 12.84 13.88 16.93
C LEU A 60 12.53 15.23 16.28
N ASN A 61 13.16 16.30 16.78
CA ASN A 61 13.08 17.62 16.14
C ASN A 61 14.00 17.71 14.89
N LYS A 62 13.90 16.72 14.01
CA LYS A 62 14.72 16.59 12.81
C LYS A 62 13.82 16.62 11.57
N PRO A 63 13.85 17.69 10.75
CA PRO A 63 13.11 17.74 9.50
C PRO A 63 13.68 16.77 8.45
N SER A 64 12.94 16.56 7.35
CA SER A 64 13.47 15.85 6.18
C SER A 64 14.68 16.59 5.59
N SER A 65 15.56 15.85 4.90
CA SER A 65 16.78 16.41 4.32
C SER A 65 16.52 17.52 3.28
N ASP A 66 15.38 17.46 2.60
CA ASP A 66 14.93 18.45 1.62
C ASP A 66 14.10 19.59 2.23
N GLY A 67 13.86 19.57 3.55
CA GLY A 67 13.07 20.57 4.28
C GLY A 67 11.57 20.54 4.00
N ASN A 68 11.07 19.59 3.21
CA ASN A 68 9.64 19.53 2.85
C ASN A 68 8.75 19.03 3.99
N ILE A 69 9.33 18.31 4.96
CA ILE A 69 8.63 17.82 6.15
C ILE A 69 9.32 18.38 7.40
N ILE A 70 8.55 19.10 8.20
CA ILE A 70 8.99 19.67 9.49
C ILE A 70 8.20 19.00 10.61
N VAL A 71 8.88 18.70 11.71
CA VAL A 71 8.25 18.20 12.93
C VAL A 71 7.94 19.39 13.83
N ASN A 72 6.66 19.61 14.14
CA ASN A 72 6.22 20.62 15.09
C ASN A 72 6.13 19.97 16.48
N ARG A 73 7.01 20.40 17.39
CA ARG A 73 6.96 19.93 18.78
C ARG A 73 5.74 20.51 19.47
N THR A 74 4.80 19.65 19.84
CA THR A 74 3.79 19.98 20.83
C THR A 74 4.44 19.92 22.22
N SER A 75 4.28 20.99 23.00
CA SER A 75 4.93 21.14 24.32
C SER A 75 4.34 20.23 25.40
N SER A 76 3.23 19.56 25.08
CA SER A 76 2.50 18.63 25.96
C SER A 76 2.59 17.23 25.37
N GLY A 77 2.90 16.27 26.24
CA GLY A 77 2.80 14.85 25.95
C GLY A 77 1.42 14.46 25.39
N GLY A 78 1.36 13.32 24.70
CA GLY A 78 0.11 12.82 24.08
C GLY A 78 -0.16 13.35 22.68
N SER A 79 0.81 14.00 22.03
CA SER A 79 0.65 14.50 20.66
C SER A 79 1.97 14.64 19.90
N GLN A 80 1.92 14.45 18.57
CA GLN A 80 3.02 14.75 17.63
C GLN A 80 2.44 15.32 16.33
N GLU A 81 3.12 16.29 15.73
CA GLU A 81 2.65 16.97 14.52
C GLU A 81 3.73 17.09 13.44
N PHE A 82 3.33 16.89 12.19
CA PHE A 82 4.16 17.09 11.00
C PHE A 82 3.51 18.08 10.05
N ILE A 83 4.31 18.98 9.50
CA ILE A 83 3.92 19.91 8.44
C ILE A 83 4.63 19.49 7.16
N ILE A 84 3.85 19.24 6.11
CA ILE A 84 4.32 18.85 4.78
C ILE A 84 4.01 19.98 3.81
N THR A 85 5.04 20.54 3.18
CA THR A 85 4.91 21.73 2.32
C THR A 85 4.94 21.41 0.82
N LYS A 86 5.33 20.19 0.44
CA LYS A 86 5.35 19.73 -0.95
C LYS A 86 5.05 18.24 -1.06
N ALA A 87 3.78 17.91 -1.28
CA ALA A 87 3.28 16.53 -1.37
C ALA A 87 3.14 16.01 -2.81
N ALA A 88 3.06 16.90 -3.80
CA ALA A 88 3.00 16.50 -5.21
C ALA A 88 4.28 15.77 -5.64
N GLY A 89 4.12 14.62 -6.30
CA GLY A 89 5.20 13.74 -6.72
C GLY A 89 5.91 12.99 -5.59
N ARG A 90 5.35 12.99 -4.38
CA ARG A 90 5.91 12.32 -3.20
C ARG A 90 5.00 11.17 -2.74
N LEU A 91 5.59 10.25 -1.98
CA LEU A 91 4.87 9.22 -1.22
C LEU A 91 5.27 9.34 0.26
N VAL A 92 4.29 9.45 1.15
CA VAL A 92 4.49 9.50 2.60
C VAL A 92 3.58 8.47 3.25
N ASN A 93 4.14 7.39 3.82
CA ASN A 93 3.35 6.51 4.68
C ASN A 93 3.34 7.06 6.10
N ILE A 94 2.16 7.03 6.74
CA ILE A 94 1.98 7.49 8.12
C ILE A 94 1.87 6.26 9.01
N TRP A 95 2.84 6.09 9.90
CA TRP A 95 2.89 4.99 10.85
C TRP A 95 2.77 5.50 12.28
N VAL A 96 2.23 4.67 13.16
CA VAL A 96 2.26 4.91 14.61
C VAL A 96 2.65 3.61 15.31
N ALA A 97 3.68 3.66 16.15
CA ALA A 97 4.26 2.49 16.82
C ALA A 97 4.30 2.70 18.34
N ASN A 98 4.23 1.62 19.12
CA ASN A 98 4.70 1.62 20.51
C ASN A 98 6.20 1.31 20.49
N ILE A 99 7.03 2.30 20.84
CA ILE A 99 8.51 2.19 20.70
C ILE A 99 9.23 1.70 21.95
N LEU A 100 8.55 1.63 23.09
CA LEU A 100 9.17 1.21 24.36
C LEU A 100 8.83 -0.25 24.73
N MET A 101 8.02 -0.93 23.91
CA MET A 101 7.69 -2.33 24.13
C MET A 101 8.80 -3.24 23.62
N ASP A 102 9.37 -4.03 24.53
CA ASP A 102 10.17 -5.18 24.14
C ASP A 102 9.25 -6.34 23.77
N GLU A 103 9.15 -6.58 22.45
CA GLU A 103 8.25 -7.57 21.87
C GLU A 103 8.53 -8.99 22.40
N ASP A 104 9.76 -9.28 22.81
CA ASP A 104 10.17 -10.60 23.27
C ASP A 104 9.64 -10.90 24.69
N PHE A 105 9.21 -9.88 25.42
CA PHE A 105 8.58 -9.99 26.75
C PHE A 105 7.10 -9.56 26.77
N ALA A 106 6.54 -9.18 25.63
CA ALA A 106 5.16 -8.69 25.53
C ALA A 106 4.12 -9.78 25.84
N THR A 107 3.15 -9.45 26.67
CA THR A 107 1.95 -10.23 26.98
C THR A 107 0.80 -9.88 26.03
N LYS A 108 -0.32 -10.63 26.10
CA LYS A 108 -1.50 -10.35 25.26
C LYS A 108 -2.10 -8.95 25.50
N ASP A 109 -2.02 -8.46 26.74
CA ASP A 109 -2.56 -7.15 27.10
C ASP A 109 -1.67 -6.02 26.58
N ASP A 110 -0.36 -6.26 26.47
CA ASP A 110 0.61 -5.31 25.90
C ASP A 110 0.32 -4.99 24.44
N PHE A 111 -0.12 -5.98 23.66
CA PHE A 111 -0.56 -5.75 22.28
C PHE A 111 -1.82 -4.88 22.17
N LEU A 112 -2.59 -4.68 23.25
CA LEU A 112 -3.78 -3.82 23.22
C LEU A 112 -3.49 -2.35 23.55
N MET A 113 -2.26 -2.01 23.94
CA MET A 113 -1.91 -0.68 24.44
C MET A 113 -2.18 0.46 23.45
N LEU A 114 -1.83 0.29 22.17
CA LEU A 114 -2.11 1.31 21.16
C LEU A 114 -3.62 1.56 21.01
N ALA A 115 -4.45 0.51 21.07
CA ALA A 115 -5.90 0.65 21.01
C ALA A 115 -6.46 1.28 22.30
N ASN A 116 -5.91 0.93 23.46
CA ASN A 116 -6.31 1.46 24.76
C ASN A 116 -5.94 2.95 24.91
N ALA A 117 -4.82 3.38 24.32
CA ALA A 117 -4.40 4.78 24.24
C ALA A 117 -5.29 5.66 23.34
N GLN A 118 -6.33 5.08 22.71
CA GLN A 118 -7.30 5.79 21.87
C GLN A 118 -6.66 6.67 20.79
N ILE A 119 -5.61 6.16 20.15
CA ILE A 119 -4.82 6.92 19.18
C ILE A 119 -5.71 7.43 18.04
N LYS A 120 -5.54 8.72 17.73
CA LYS A 120 -6.22 9.41 16.62
C LYS A 120 -5.18 10.07 15.73
N VAL A 121 -5.23 9.76 14.45
CA VAL A 121 -4.44 10.43 13.40
C VAL A 121 -5.36 11.36 12.65
N PHE A 122 -5.11 12.66 12.74
CA PHE A 122 -5.77 13.70 11.97
C PHE A 122 -4.87 14.08 10.80
N VAL A 123 -5.44 14.10 9.59
CA VAL A 123 -4.75 14.55 8.38
C VAL A 123 -5.55 15.69 7.79
N GLU A 124 -4.99 16.89 7.82
CA GLU A 124 -5.51 18.06 7.11
C GLU A 124 -4.89 18.09 5.71
N ASP A 125 -5.73 17.91 4.69
CA ASP A 125 -5.37 17.98 3.28
C ASP A 125 -5.78 19.37 2.76
N ASN A 126 -4.84 20.30 2.82
CA ASN A 126 -5.09 21.68 2.43
C ASN A 126 -5.14 21.84 0.90
N LEU A 127 -4.42 20.98 0.16
CA LEU A 127 -4.44 20.96 -1.31
C LEU A 127 -5.81 20.63 -1.88
N ASN A 128 -6.51 19.66 -1.28
CA ASN A 128 -7.80 19.18 -1.77
C ASN A 128 -8.99 19.66 -0.92
N HIS A 129 -8.74 20.53 0.07
CA HIS A 129 -9.73 21.07 1.01
C HIS A 129 -10.52 19.98 1.76
N ARG A 130 -9.79 19.00 2.31
CA ARG A 130 -10.36 17.86 3.04
C ARG A 130 -9.68 17.67 4.39
N SER A 131 -10.35 16.96 5.28
CA SER A 131 -9.76 16.53 6.54
C SER A 131 -10.20 15.12 6.85
N TYR A 132 -9.27 14.33 7.40
CA TYR A 132 -9.44 12.92 7.66
C TYR A 132 -9.11 12.61 9.10
N LYS A 133 -9.76 11.59 9.64
CA LYS A 133 -9.48 11.06 10.98
C LYS A 133 -9.43 9.55 10.91
N VAL A 134 -8.29 8.98 11.29
CA VAL A 134 -8.10 7.54 11.44
C VAL A 134 -7.96 7.23 12.93
N ALA A 135 -8.69 6.22 13.38
CA ALA A 135 -8.65 5.77 14.78
C ALA A 135 -8.57 4.25 14.80
N LEU A 136 -7.85 3.71 15.76
CA LEU A 136 -7.81 2.27 15.97
C LEU A 136 -9.16 1.75 16.46
N PRO A 137 -9.68 0.65 15.90
CA PRO A 137 -10.81 -0.04 16.49
C PRO A 137 -10.45 -0.53 17.91
N PRO A 138 -11.40 -0.52 18.86
CA PRO A 138 -11.16 -1.02 20.21
C PRO A 138 -10.70 -2.49 20.19
N LYS A 139 -9.85 -2.87 21.15
CA LYS A 139 -9.35 -4.25 21.31
C LYS A 139 -8.58 -4.80 20.09
N THR A 140 -8.01 -3.92 19.26
CA THR A 140 -7.16 -4.33 18.14
C THR A 140 -5.74 -4.61 18.64
N PRO A 141 -5.24 -5.85 18.59
CA PRO A 141 -3.89 -6.17 19.04
C PRO A 141 -2.83 -5.77 18.01
N GLY A 142 -1.78 -5.07 18.45
CA GLY A 142 -0.57 -4.82 17.68
C GLY A 142 0.33 -3.75 18.30
N LEU A 143 1.57 -3.68 17.82
CA LEU A 143 2.60 -2.74 18.28
C LEU A 143 2.91 -1.65 17.28
N ILE A 144 2.41 -1.76 16.05
CA ILE A 144 2.52 -0.71 15.05
C ILE A 144 1.36 -0.80 14.08
N PHE A 145 0.87 0.35 13.62
CA PHE A 145 -0.07 0.40 12.51
C PHE A 145 0.29 1.47 11.50
N ARG A 146 -0.13 1.24 10.26
CA ARG A 146 -0.12 2.23 9.19
C ARG A 146 -1.48 2.88 9.13
N ALA A 147 -1.52 4.20 9.26
CA ALA A 147 -2.74 5.00 9.31
C ALA A 147 -3.19 5.53 7.95
N GLY A 148 -2.42 5.29 6.89
CA GLY A 148 -2.71 5.77 5.54
C GLY A 148 -1.44 6.19 4.81
N ALA A 149 -1.63 6.78 3.63
CA ALA A 149 -0.53 7.36 2.85
C ALA A 149 -0.95 8.63 2.12
N ILE A 150 -0.02 9.57 2.00
CA ILE A 150 -0.13 10.72 1.09
C ILE A 150 0.61 10.37 -0.19
N VAL A 151 -0.07 10.42 -1.33
CA VAL A 151 0.43 9.98 -2.63
C VAL A 151 0.11 11.04 -3.67
N ASP A 152 1.15 11.60 -4.28
CA ASP A 152 1.05 12.64 -5.32
C ASP A 152 0.08 13.78 -4.94
N GLY A 153 0.18 14.26 -3.70
CA GLY A 153 -0.67 15.36 -3.21
C GLY A 153 -2.10 14.99 -2.85
N ALA A 154 -2.44 13.70 -2.66
CA ALA A 154 -3.74 13.27 -2.14
C ALA A 154 -3.57 12.25 -0.99
N TYR A 155 -4.45 12.32 0.02
CA TYR A 155 -4.45 11.36 1.11
C TYR A 155 -5.37 10.16 0.84
N PHE A 156 -4.85 8.96 1.14
CA PHE A 156 -5.54 7.68 1.08
C PHE A 156 -5.59 7.08 2.48
N ASP A 157 -6.79 7.02 3.05
CA ASP A 157 -7.03 6.35 4.33
C ASP A 157 -7.15 4.84 4.16
N PHE A 158 -6.35 4.12 4.95
CA PHE A 158 -6.45 2.68 5.17
C PHE A 158 -5.74 2.38 6.49
N LEU A 159 -6.06 1.23 7.11
CA LEU A 159 -5.50 0.83 8.38
C LEU A 159 -4.92 -0.58 8.28
N GLU A 160 -3.62 -0.71 8.53
CA GLU A 160 -2.94 -2.00 8.63
C GLU A 160 -2.29 -2.10 10.01
N MET A 161 -2.72 -3.05 10.85
CA MET A 161 -2.15 -3.30 12.17
C MET A 161 -1.19 -4.48 12.12
N PHE A 162 -0.06 -4.37 12.80
CA PHE A 162 0.95 -5.40 12.88
C PHE A 162 1.29 -5.72 14.32
N GLN A 163 1.50 -7.00 14.59
CA GLN A 163 1.89 -7.47 15.91
C GLN A 163 3.27 -6.95 16.31
N GLN A 164 4.15 -6.67 15.34
CA GLN A 164 5.55 -6.31 15.58
C GLN A 164 6.01 -5.27 14.56
N GLN A 165 7.05 -4.52 14.89
CA GLN A 165 7.66 -3.55 13.97
C GLN A 165 8.41 -4.27 12.85
N ARG A 166 9.32 -5.18 13.20
CA ARG A 166 10.20 -5.85 12.23
C ARG A 166 9.63 -7.16 11.70
N ILE A 167 8.46 -7.08 11.08
CA ILE A 167 7.70 -8.25 10.60
C ILE A 167 7.51 -8.22 9.08
N TYR A 168 7.70 -9.37 8.45
CA TYR A 168 7.18 -9.64 7.11
C TYR A 168 5.85 -10.35 7.23
N THR A 169 4.83 -9.86 6.52
CA THR A 169 3.52 -10.49 6.46
C THR A 169 3.09 -10.73 5.02
N VAL A 170 2.39 -11.84 4.81
CA VAL A 170 1.73 -12.15 3.55
C VAL A 170 0.34 -12.68 3.80
N THR A 171 -0.62 -12.17 3.04
CA THR A 171 -1.94 -12.80 2.89
C THR A 171 -2.00 -13.47 1.53
N LEU A 172 -2.14 -14.80 1.53
CA LEU A 172 -2.29 -15.58 0.31
C LEU A 172 -3.76 -15.70 -0.07
N ILE A 173 -4.04 -15.42 -1.34
CA ILE A 173 -5.39 -15.39 -1.90
C ILE A 173 -5.44 -16.25 -3.15
N ASN A 174 -6.55 -16.94 -3.40
CA ASN A 174 -6.75 -17.66 -4.63
C ASN A 174 -6.99 -16.68 -5.78
N ALA A 175 -6.09 -16.68 -6.77
CA ALA A 175 -6.16 -15.73 -7.89
C ALA A 175 -7.50 -15.75 -8.63
N THR A 176 -8.20 -16.89 -8.67
CA THR A 176 -9.45 -17.03 -9.45
C THR A 176 -10.73 -16.82 -8.66
N THR A 177 -10.70 -17.02 -7.34
CA THR A 177 -11.92 -16.96 -6.51
C THR A 177 -11.89 -15.80 -5.52
N GLY A 178 -10.72 -15.23 -5.27
CA GLY A 178 -10.53 -14.19 -4.27
C GLY A 178 -10.62 -14.65 -2.82
N LYS A 179 -10.80 -15.94 -2.58
CA LYS A 179 -10.85 -16.49 -1.22
C LYS A 179 -9.44 -16.57 -0.64
N LEU A 180 -9.32 -16.28 0.65
CA LEU A 180 -8.12 -16.50 1.45
C LEU A 180 -7.67 -17.97 1.32
N LEU A 181 -6.36 -18.19 1.29
CA LEU A 181 -5.75 -19.51 1.09
C LEU A 181 -5.09 -20.01 2.37
N PRO A 182 -5.82 -20.74 3.23
CA PRO A 182 -5.24 -21.39 4.38
C PRO A 182 -4.38 -22.59 4.00
N ASN A 183 -3.47 -22.96 4.90
CA ASN A 183 -2.60 -24.14 4.79
C ASN A 183 -1.69 -24.14 3.53
N ALA A 184 -1.31 -22.96 3.04
CA ALA A 184 -0.30 -22.82 2.00
C ALA A 184 1.08 -22.70 2.67
N ASN A 185 2.05 -23.49 2.21
CA ASN A 185 3.39 -23.46 2.77
C ASN A 185 4.10 -22.17 2.35
N VAL A 186 4.79 -21.57 3.30
CA VAL A 186 5.66 -20.42 3.11
C VAL A 186 7.07 -20.82 3.53
N ILE A 187 8.05 -20.59 2.67
CA ILE A 187 9.47 -20.75 2.97
C ILE A 187 10.18 -19.45 2.62
N ILE A 188 10.91 -18.87 3.57
CA ILE A 188 11.68 -17.64 3.38
C ILE A 188 13.15 -17.98 3.42
N LYS A 189 13.86 -17.57 2.37
CA LYS A 189 15.31 -17.73 2.26
C LYS A 189 16.04 -16.39 2.19
N GLU A 190 17.14 -16.26 2.90
CA GLU A 190 18.08 -15.14 2.71
C GLU A 190 18.76 -15.30 1.35
N ARG A 191 18.82 -14.24 0.55
CA ARG A 191 19.19 -14.32 -0.88
C ARG A 191 20.69 -14.47 -1.15
N ARG A 192 21.55 -14.06 -0.22
CA ARG A 192 23.01 -14.12 -0.32
C ARG A 192 23.54 -15.49 0.13
N THR A 193 23.01 -16.05 1.21
CA THR A 193 23.43 -17.33 1.80
C THR A 193 22.61 -18.51 1.28
N GLY A 194 21.36 -18.27 0.87
CA GLY A 194 20.40 -19.32 0.49
C GLY A 194 19.81 -20.08 1.69
N GLU A 195 20.13 -19.63 2.91
CA GLU A 195 19.66 -20.20 4.16
C GLU A 195 18.15 -20.01 4.33
N THR A 196 17.46 -21.05 4.78
CA THR A 196 16.05 -20.95 5.18
C THR A 196 15.99 -20.29 6.55
N VAL A 197 15.52 -19.05 6.61
CA VAL A 197 15.40 -18.27 7.86
C VAL A 197 14.03 -18.41 8.51
N ALA A 198 13.02 -18.84 7.74
CA ALA A 198 11.70 -19.13 8.27
C ALA A 198 10.93 -20.10 7.38
N MET A 199 10.03 -20.87 8.00
CA MET A 199 9.08 -21.71 7.31
C MET A 199 7.81 -21.88 8.15
N GLY A 200 6.67 -22.04 7.47
CA GLY A 200 5.40 -22.34 8.12
C GLY A 200 4.28 -22.46 7.10
N MET A 201 3.05 -22.34 7.56
CA MET A 201 1.86 -22.35 6.72
C MET A 201 1.00 -21.13 7.02
N THR A 202 0.22 -20.71 6.04
CA THR A 202 -0.83 -19.72 6.27
C THR A 202 -1.93 -20.27 7.17
N ASP A 203 -2.47 -19.42 8.03
CA ASP A 203 -3.58 -19.72 8.93
C ASP A 203 -4.95 -19.72 8.20
N GLU A 204 -6.05 -19.79 8.94
CA GLU A 204 -7.43 -19.82 8.41
C GLU A 204 -7.78 -18.59 7.57
N ASP A 205 -7.14 -17.45 7.85
CA ASP A 205 -7.30 -16.19 7.13
C ASP A 205 -6.29 -16.07 5.97
N GLY A 206 -5.59 -17.16 5.62
CA GLY A 206 -4.58 -17.15 4.58
C GLY A 206 -3.36 -16.29 4.93
N TYR A 207 -3.20 -15.93 6.20
CA TYR A 207 -2.15 -15.05 6.68
C TYR A 207 -0.94 -15.83 7.17
N PHE A 208 0.25 -15.30 6.91
CA PHE A 208 1.51 -15.74 7.50
C PHE A 208 2.32 -14.51 7.88
N GLY A 209 2.82 -14.47 9.12
CA GLY A 209 3.66 -13.40 9.64
C GLY A 209 4.94 -13.95 10.26
N GLN A 210 6.06 -13.27 10.04
CA GLN A 210 7.35 -13.70 10.55
C GLN A 210 8.26 -12.50 10.86
N LYS A 211 8.79 -12.45 12.10
CA LYS A 211 9.88 -11.54 12.47
C LYS A 211 11.14 -11.92 11.71
N LEU A 212 11.78 -10.96 11.07
CA LEU A 212 12.98 -11.17 10.27
C LEU A 212 13.99 -10.07 10.52
N ASP A 213 15.27 -10.41 10.54
CA ASP A 213 16.33 -9.40 10.58
C ASP A 213 16.43 -8.61 9.27
N TYR A 214 17.26 -7.56 9.28
CA TYR A 214 17.55 -6.81 8.07
C TYR A 214 18.22 -7.73 7.03
N GLY A 215 17.77 -7.64 5.79
CA GLY A 215 18.23 -8.55 4.76
C GLY A 215 17.37 -8.55 3.51
N LYS A 216 17.88 -9.20 2.47
CA LYS A 216 17.15 -9.43 1.22
C LYS A 216 16.71 -10.88 1.18
N TYR A 217 15.42 -11.09 0.96
CA TYR A 217 14.80 -12.40 1.10
C TYR A 217 14.04 -12.81 -0.16
N THR A 218 13.84 -14.12 -0.31
CA THR A 218 12.90 -14.72 -1.26
C THR A 218 11.90 -15.56 -0.48
N ALA A 219 10.63 -15.16 -0.51
CA ALA A 219 9.52 -16.00 -0.06
C ALA A 219 9.09 -16.95 -1.20
N THR A 220 8.86 -18.21 -0.87
CA THR A 220 8.34 -19.24 -1.78
C THR A 220 7.02 -19.77 -1.24
N PHE A 221 6.00 -19.81 -2.08
CA PHE A 221 4.65 -20.24 -1.74
C PHE A 221 4.29 -21.54 -2.47
N THR A 222 3.79 -22.54 -1.74
CA THR A 222 3.28 -23.79 -2.33
C THR A 222 1.98 -24.24 -1.70
N ARG A 223 1.03 -24.67 -2.52
CA ARG A 223 -0.24 -25.28 -2.11
C ARG A 223 -0.62 -26.32 -3.16
N GLU A 224 -1.14 -27.46 -2.73
CA GLU A 224 -1.61 -28.50 -3.65
C GLU A 224 -2.67 -27.94 -4.61
N GLY A 225 -2.54 -28.23 -5.90
CA GLY A 225 -3.43 -27.69 -6.94
C GLY A 225 -3.08 -26.29 -7.43
N PHE A 226 -2.02 -25.66 -6.91
CA PHE A 226 -1.56 -24.33 -7.30
C PHE A 226 -0.17 -24.35 -7.94
N ILE A 227 0.11 -23.34 -8.75
CA ILE A 227 1.44 -23.10 -9.33
C ILE A 227 2.34 -22.53 -8.22
N LYS A 228 3.49 -23.17 -7.97
CA LYS A 228 4.52 -22.65 -7.06
C LYS A 228 4.92 -21.24 -7.50
N ALA A 229 4.99 -20.32 -6.55
CA ALA A 229 5.35 -18.94 -6.80
C ALA A 229 6.45 -18.45 -5.85
N GLN A 230 7.13 -17.38 -6.24
CA GLN A 230 8.17 -16.74 -5.45
C GLN A 230 8.04 -15.23 -5.47
N HIS A 231 8.40 -14.58 -4.38
CA HIS A 231 8.45 -13.12 -4.25
C HIS A 231 9.73 -12.69 -3.56
N ASN A 232 10.38 -11.64 -4.07
CA ASN A 232 11.58 -11.08 -3.47
C ASN A 232 11.21 -9.81 -2.71
N PHE A 233 11.66 -9.71 -1.46
CA PHE A 233 11.44 -8.54 -0.61
C PHE A 233 12.71 -8.20 0.18
N GLN A 234 12.68 -7.08 0.89
CA GLN A 234 13.78 -6.62 1.74
C GLN A 234 13.23 -6.11 3.06
N MET A 235 13.85 -6.54 4.16
CA MET A 235 13.74 -5.88 5.46
C MET A 235 14.90 -4.90 5.56
N ASP A 236 14.62 -3.62 5.77
CA ASP A 236 15.64 -2.58 5.87
C ASP A 236 15.81 -2.08 7.30
N ILE A 237 16.66 -1.07 7.47
CA ILE A 237 16.98 -0.48 8.78
C ILE A 237 15.87 0.44 9.32
N THR A 238 14.75 0.59 8.60
CA THR A 238 13.64 1.43 9.08
C THR A 238 12.85 0.75 10.18
N GLU A 239 13.02 -0.57 10.33
CA GLU A 239 12.29 -1.43 11.28
C GLU A 239 10.77 -1.44 11.06
N LEU A 240 10.29 -0.92 9.92
CA LEU A 240 8.87 -0.92 9.60
C LEU A 240 8.42 -2.27 9.02
N PRO A 241 7.13 -2.65 9.22
CA PRO A 241 6.57 -3.85 8.62
C PRO A 241 6.62 -3.85 7.10
N VAL A 242 6.80 -5.04 6.53
CA VAL A 242 6.64 -5.29 5.10
C VAL A 242 5.44 -6.21 4.91
N SER A 243 4.35 -5.68 4.36
CA SER A 243 3.14 -6.43 4.07
C SER A 243 2.95 -6.66 2.57
N MET A 244 2.35 -7.78 2.20
CA MET A 244 1.90 -8.01 0.84
C MET A 244 0.65 -8.90 0.76
N ASN A 245 -0.19 -8.62 -0.22
CA ASN A 245 -1.21 -9.55 -0.68
C ASN A 245 -0.70 -10.28 -1.92
N PHE A 246 -0.78 -11.61 -1.93
CA PHE A 246 -0.26 -12.40 -3.04
C PHE A 246 -1.27 -13.42 -3.52
N ALA A 247 -1.60 -13.28 -4.80
CA ALA A 247 -2.55 -14.13 -5.48
C ALA A 247 -1.87 -15.38 -6.04
N LEU A 248 -2.14 -16.54 -5.44
CA LEU A 248 -1.64 -17.82 -5.92
C LEU A 248 -2.58 -18.39 -6.98
N SER A 249 -2.06 -18.69 -8.17
CA SER A 249 -2.86 -19.23 -9.27
C SER A 249 -3.04 -20.75 -9.15
N PRO A 250 -4.28 -21.28 -9.22
CA PRO A 250 -4.50 -22.68 -9.50
C PRO A 250 -3.79 -23.13 -10.79
N ILE A 251 -3.41 -24.41 -10.86
CA ILE A 251 -2.75 -24.97 -12.05
C ILE A 251 -3.62 -24.75 -13.29
N ILE A 252 -3.04 -24.12 -14.32
CA ILE A 252 -3.72 -23.86 -15.58
C ILE A 252 -2.75 -24.01 -16.75
N LYS A 253 -3.21 -24.67 -17.83
CA LYS A 253 -2.43 -24.80 -19.07
C LYS A 253 -2.60 -23.60 -20.02
N LYS A 254 -3.67 -22.84 -19.86
CA LYS A 254 -4.03 -21.69 -20.69
C LYS A 254 -3.41 -20.40 -20.15
N PHE A 255 -3.47 -19.32 -20.93
CA PHE A 255 -3.08 -18.01 -20.44
C PHE A 255 -3.99 -17.55 -19.31
N ARG A 256 -3.39 -17.20 -18.19
CA ARG A 256 -4.01 -16.48 -17.08
C ARG A 256 -3.15 -15.28 -16.73
N ILE A 257 -3.78 -14.14 -16.56
CA ILE A 257 -3.16 -12.86 -16.23
C ILE A 257 -3.73 -12.45 -14.88
N VAL A 258 -2.86 -12.27 -13.89
CA VAL A 258 -3.23 -11.93 -12.51
C VAL A 258 -2.62 -10.58 -12.18
N LEU A 259 -3.46 -9.60 -11.88
CA LEU A 259 -3.09 -8.27 -11.41
C LEU A 259 -3.28 -8.21 -9.89
N THR A 260 -2.28 -7.72 -9.18
CA THR A 260 -2.33 -7.36 -7.75
C THR A 260 -1.68 -6.01 -7.54
N TRP A 261 -2.11 -5.24 -6.55
CA TRP A 261 -1.52 -3.93 -6.23
C TRP A 261 -1.52 -3.67 -4.72
N GLY A 262 -0.90 -2.57 -4.31
CA GLY A 262 -0.88 -2.10 -2.93
C GLY A 262 -2.17 -1.38 -2.52
N PRO A 263 -2.23 -0.80 -1.31
CA PRO A 263 -3.41 -0.09 -0.78
C PRO A 263 -3.92 1.10 -1.60
N PHE A 264 -3.09 1.62 -2.49
CA PHE A 264 -3.41 2.79 -3.29
C PHE A 264 -2.90 2.58 -4.72
N PRO A 265 -3.60 3.12 -5.73
CA PRO A 265 -4.97 3.61 -5.64
C PRO A 265 -5.93 2.47 -5.25
N ARG A 266 -7.14 2.79 -4.79
CA ARG A 266 -8.06 1.77 -4.23
C ARG A 266 -8.49 0.74 -5.27
N ASP A 267 -8.57 1.15 -6.52
CA ASP A 267 -9.18 0.36 -7.59
C ASP A 267 -8.34 0.46 -8.87
N LEU A 268 -7.75 -0.68 -9.25
CA LEU A 268 -7.08 -0.88 -10.53
C LEU A 268 -7.83 -1.93 -11.35
N ASP A 269 -8.20 -1.53 -12.57
CA ASP A 269 -8.90 -2.38 -13.53
C ASP A 269 -7.92 -3.13 -14.45
N ALA A 270 -8.18 -4.40 -14.67
CA ALA A 270 -7.60 -5.25 -15.69
C ALA A 270 -8.37 -5.11 -17.01
N HIS A 271 -7.65 -4.72 -18.05
CA HIS A 271 -8.18 -4.60 -19.40
C HIS A 271 -7.52 -5.59 -20.35
N LEU A 272 -8.32 -6.26 -21.19
CA LEU A 272 -7.82 -7.13 -22.26
C LEU A 272 -8.58 -6.87 -23.55
N THR A 273 -7.86 -6.65 -24.65
CA THR A 273 -8.43 -6.64 -26.01
C THR A 273 -7.83 -7.77 -26.85
N GLY A 274 -8.59 -8.29 -27.80
CA GLY A 274 -8.13 -9.35 -28.69
C GLY A 274 -9.20 -9.82 -29.68
N PRO A 275 -8.87 -10.80 -30.53
CA PRO A 275 -9.78 -11.40 -31.50
C PRO A 275 -10.83 -12.29 -30.83
N LYS A 276 -12.05 -12.31 -31.38
CA LYS A 276 -13.07 -13.30 -31.02
C LYS A 276 -12.96 -14.56 -31.89
N PRO A 277 -13.20 -15.76 -31.36
CA PRO A 277 -13.22 -17.00 -32.18
C PRO A 277 -14.22 -16.95 -33.36
N GLU A 278 -15.35 -16.28 -33.17
CA GLU A 278 -16.41 -16.08 -34.16
C GLU A 278 -16.20 -14.90 -35.12
N GLY A 279 -15.08 -14.17 -35.01
CA GLY A 279 -14.76 -13.00 -35.82
C GLY A 279 -15.00 -11.65 -35.12
N GLY A 280 -14.22 -10.64 -35.52
CA GLY A 280 -14.19 -9.32 -34.87
C GLY A 280 -13.27 -9.28 -33.64
N THR A 281 -13.38 -8.22 -32.85
CA THR A 281 -12.58 -7.98 -31.64
C THR A 281 -13.45 -7.85 -30.39
N PHE A 282 -12.83 -7.98 -29.22
CA PHE A 282 -13.43 -7.71 -27.92
C PHE A 282 -12.58 -6.73 -27.12
N HIS A 283 -13.19 -6.07 -26.13
CA HIS A 283 -12.51 -5.37 -25.05
C HIS A 283 -13.19 -5.78 -23.74
N ILE A 284 -12.43 -6.40 -22.85
CA ILE A 284 -12.86 -6.76 -21.49
C ILE A 284 -12.41 -5.67 -20.53
N TRP A 285 -13.33 -5.27 -19.66
CA TRP A 285 -13.15 -4.36 -18.52
C TRP A 285 -14.32 -4.54 -17.54
N TRP A 286 -14.31 -3.88 -16.37
CA TRP A 286 -15.29 -4.10 -15.29
C TRP A 286 -16.75 -4.13 -15.76
N ASN A 287 -17.15 -3.20 -16.66
CA ASN A 287 -18.54 -3.11 -17.16
C ASN A 287 -18.81 -3.91 -18.44
N GLN A 288 -17.81 -4.57 -19.01
CA GLN A 288 -17.95 -5.38 -20.22
C GLN A 288 -17.26 -6.74 -20.07
N LYS A 289 -17.92 -7.60 -19.30
CA LYS A 289 -17.55 -9.00 -19.12
C LYS A 289 -17.97 -9.77 -20.38
N THR A 290 -17.19 -9.66 -21.46
CA THR A 290 -17.49 -10.37 -22.72
C THR A 290 -17.49 -11.88 -22.44
N LEU A 291 -18.65 -12.52 -22.62
CA LEU A 291 -18.80 -13.97 -22.56
C LEU A 291 -18.26 -14.57 -23.86
N ILE A 292 -17.09 -15.20 -23.82
CA ILE A 292 -16.56 -15.94 -24.97
C ILE A 292 -16.87 -17.42 -24.76
N SER A 293 -17.71 -18.00 -25.62
CA SER A 293 -18.20 -19.39 -25.51
C SER A 293 -18.89 -19.70 -24.17
N GLY A 294 -19.64 -18.75 -23.60
CA GLY A 294 -20.44 -18.98 -22.39
C GLY A 294 -19.68 -18.97 -21.07
N LYS A 295 -18.42 -18.49 -21.04
CA LYS A 295 -17.64 -18.26 -19.82
C LYS A 295 -17.15 -16.82 -19.74
N ASN A 296 -17.21 -16.24 -18.55
CA ASN A 296 -16.60 -14.94 -18.26
C ASN A 296 -15.08 -15.11 -18.34
N PHE A 297 -14.41 -14.20 -19.05
CA PHE A 297 -12.94 -14.16 -19.09
C PHE A 297 -12.36 -13.39 -17.90
N LEU A 298 -13.16 -12.49 -17.27
CA LEU A 298 -12.86 -11.90 -15.97
C LEU A 298 -13.32 -12.88 -14.89
N ASP A 299 -12.38 -13.66 -14.36
CA ASP A 299 -12.66 -14.65 -13.31
C ASP A 299 -13.03 -13.96 -11.98
N ARG A 300 -12.44 -12.78 -11.74
CA ARG A 300 -12.75 -11.90 -10.60
C ARG A 300 -12.51 -10.44 -10.98
N ASP A 301 -13.43 -9.61 -10.52
CA ASP A 301 -13.46 -8.15 -10.52
C ASP A 301 -13.44 -7.75 -9.04
N ASP A 302 -12.49 -6.94 -8.61
CA ASP A 302 -12.37 -6.54 -7.20
C ASP A 302 -12.35 -5.02 -7.08
N THR A 303 -13.50 -4.45 -6.71
CA THR A 303 -13.74 -3.02 -6.66
C THR A 303 -13.31 -2.34 -5.36
N ASP A 304 -12.96 -3.13 -4.32
CA ASP A 304 -12.85 -2.62 -2.94
C ASP A 304 -11.59 -3.09 -2.18
N GLN A 305 -10.72 -3.92 -2.77
CA GLN A 305 -9.52 -4.48 -2.11
C GLN A 305 -8.25 -4.40 -2.99
N TYR A 306 -7.15 -5.00 -2.52
CA TYR A 306 -5.81 -4.99 -3.11
C TYR A 306 -5.64 -5.92 -4.34
N GLY A 307 -6.74 -6.16 -5.06
CA GLY A 307 -6.88 -7.28 -5.98
C GLY A 307 -6.93 -8.66 -5.28
N PRO A 308 -6.74 -9.77 -6.01
CA PRO A 308 -6.43 -9.82 -7.43
C PRO A 308 -7.59 -9.53 -8.36
N GLU A 309 -7.29 -8.90 -9.49
CA GLU A 309 -8.08 -9.02 -10.71
C GLU A 309 -7.46 -10.07 -11.63
N THR A 310 -8.28 -10.99 -12.14
CA THR A 310 -7.77 -12.13 -12.91
C THR A 310 -8.54 -12.30 -14.21
N ILE A 311 -7.78 -12.37 -15.31
CA ILE A 311 -8.31 -12.70 -16.64
C ILE A 311 -7.74 -14.03 -17.12
N THR A 312 -8.60 -14.98 -17.48
CA THR A 312 -8.19 -16.26 -18.11
C THR A 312 -8.68 -16.32 -19.56
N ILE A 313 -7.76 -16.57 -20.49
CA ILE A 313 -8.07 -16.76 -21.92
C ILE A 313 -8.41 -18.23 -22.17
N TYR A 314 -9.69 -18.59 -22.08
CA TYR A 314 -10.12 -19.99 -22.15
C TYR A 314 -10.07 -20.59 -23.56
N LYS A 315 -10.22 -19.78 -24.61
CA LYS A 315 -10.17 -20.21 -26.01
C LYS A 315 -9.47 -19.11 -26.81
N PRO A 316 -8.14 -19.15 -26.94
CA PRO A 316 -7.43 -18.17 -27.74
C PRO A 316 -7.86 -18.32 -29.21
N ALA A 317 -8.43 -17.27 -29.79
CA ALA A 317 -8.51 -17.08 -31.23
C ALA A 317 -7.17 -16.59 -31.79
N GLN A 318 -6.91 -16.86 -33.06
CA GLN A 318 -5.68 -16.41 -33.73
C GLN A 318 -5.67 -14.88 -33.86
N GLY A 319 -4.57 -14.27 -33.42
CA GLY A 319 -4.36 -12.83 -33.52
C GLY A 319 -3.60 -12.30 -32.31
N GLU A 320 -3.59 -10.99 -32.17
CA GLU A 320 -2.88 -10.28 -31.10
C GLU A 320 -3.81 -9.95 -29.94
N TYR A 321 -3.32 -10.14 -28.72
CA TYR A 321 -3.99 -9.70 -27.49
C TYR A 321 -3.19 -8.60 -26.83
N THR A 322 -3.82 -7.55 -26.33
CA THR A 322 -3.14 -6.50 -25.56
C THR A 322 -3.76 -6.39 -24.18
N TYR A 323 -2.91 -6.36 -23.16
CA TYR A 323 -3.30 -6.22 -21.76
C TYR A 323 -2.86 -4.86 -21.21
N ALA A 324 -3.76 -4.20 -20.47
CA ALA A 324 -3.50 -2.95 -19.80
C ALA A 324 -4.07 -2.96 -18.38
N VAL A 325 -3.49 -2.14 -17.50
CA VAL A 325 -4.00 -1.82 -16.18
C VAL A 325 -4.44 -0.36 -16.19
N HIS A 326 -5.62 -0.06 -15.66
CA HIS A 326 -6.15 1.30 -15.60
C HIS A 326 -6.45 1.65 -14.15
N ASP A 327 -5.92 2.78 -13.69
CA ASP A 327 -6.25 3.37 -12.40
C ASP A 327 -7.64 4.02 -12.47
N TYR A 328 -8.66 3.23 -12.13
CA TYR A 328 -10.02 3.71 -12.14
C TYR A 328 -10.25 4.78 -11.09
N SER A 329 -9.73 4.60 -9.88
CA SER A 329 -9.87 5.58 -8.79
C SER A 329 -9.29 6.95 -9.16
N GLY A 330 -8.12 6.96 -9.79
CA GLY A 330 -7.38 8.15 -10.21
C GLY A 330 -7.71 8.65 -11.62
N ARG A 331 -8.62 8.01 -12.37
CA ARG A 331 -8.86 8.24 -13.83
C ARG A 331 -9.09 9.69 -14.28
N ASN A 332 -9.56 10.57 -13.39
CA ASN A 332 -9.79 11.98 -13.70
C ASN A 332 -8.61 12.90 -13.35
N ARG A 333 -7.58 12.37 -12.68
CA ARG A 333 -6.37 13.10 -12.27
C ARG A 333 -5.31 12.97 -13.37
N ARG A 334 -5.41 13.83 -14.39
CA ARG A 334 -4.45 13.83 -15.50
C ARG A 334 -3.02 14.00 -15.00
N GLY A 335 -2.13 13.17 -15.50
CA GLY A 335 -0.72 13.19 -15.15
C GLY A 335 -0.43 12.76 -13.71
N ALA A 336 -1.33 12.06 -13.02
CA ALA A 336 -1.06 11.55 -11.68
C ALA A 336 0.04 10.48 -11.67
N LEU A 337 0.70 10.35 -10.52
CA LEU A 337 1.68 9.29 -10.24
C LEU A 337 1.10 8.09 -9.49
N ASP A 338 -0.17 8.16 -9.08
CA ASP A 338 -0.91 7.15 -8.33
C ASP A 338 -0.63 5.73 -8.85
N LEU A 339 -0.84 5.48 -10.15
CA LEU A 339 -0.58 4.18 -10.77
C LEU A 339 0.89 3.74 -10.66
N SER A 340 1.86 4.64 -10.89
CA SER A 340 3.28 4.28 -10.78
C SER A 340 3.77 4.04 -9.35
N MET A 341 3.03 4.53 -8.36
CA MET A 341 3.28 4.32 -6.94
C MET A 341 2.45 3.16 -6.36
N SER A 342 1.57 2.55 -7.17
CA SER A 342 0.63 1.54 -6.72
C SER A 342 1.22 0.20 -6.31
N SER A 343 2.50 -0.03 -6.61
CA SER A 343 3.12 -1.36 -6.53
C SER A 343 2.41 -2.44 -7.36
N ALA A 344 1.67 -2.03 -8.41
CA ALA A 344 0.98 -2.96 -9.30
C ALA A 344 1.95 -3.97 -9.93
N ARG A 345 1.52 -5.24 -9.90
CA ARG A 345 2.24 -6.40 -10.39
C ARG A 345 1.31 -7.26 -11.23
N VAL A 346 1.78 -7.67 -12.40
CA VAL A 346 1.05 -8.51 -13.35
C VAL A 346 1.83 -9.79 -13.59
N ASP A 347 1.26 -10.92 -13.18
CA ASP A 347 1.79 -12.26 -13.42
C ASP A 347 1.04 -12.93 -14.57
N VAL A 348 1.78 -13.42 -15.56
CA VAL A 348 1.25 -14.16 -16.70
C VAL A 348 1.63 -15.63 -16.57
N TYR A 349 0.63 -16.49 -16.44
CA TYR A 349 0.77 -17.95 -16.37
C TYR A 349 0.31 -18.60 -17.67
N ALA A 350 1.00 -19.67 -18.08
CA ALA A 350 0.57 -20.58 -19.13
C ALA A 350 1.31 -21.92 -18.96
N GLU A 351 0.80 -23.00 -19.54
CA GLU A 351 1.46 -24.32 -19.52
C GLU A 351 1.78 -24.84 -18.10
N GLY A 352 0.99 -24.45 -17.09
CA GLY A 352 1.18 -24.86 -15.70
C GLY A 352 2.31 -24.15 -14.95
N ARG A 353 2.89 -23.08 -15.52
CA ARG A 353 3.99 -22.32 -14.90
C ARG A 353 3.82 -20.82 -15.08
N LEU A 354 4.54 -20.05 -14.26
CA LEU A 354 4.72 -18.61 -14.47
C LEU A 354 5.58 -18.40 -15.72
N GLN A 355 5.08 -17.59 -16.66
CA GLN A 355 5.78 -17.25 -17.90
C GLN A 355 6.54 -15.94 -17.73
N GLN A 356 5.88 -14.92 -17.17
CA GLN A 356 6.46 -13.60 -17.00
C GLN A 356 5.79 -12.82 -15.86
N THR A 357 6.57 -12.00 -15.17
CA THR A 357 6.10 -11.01 -14.21
C THR A 357 6.42 -9.62 -14.74
N PHE A 358 5.47 -8.70 -14.64
CA PHE A 358 5.65 -7.29 -14.91
C PHE A 358 5.39 -6.49 -13.63
N VAL A 359 6.20 -5.47 -13.38
CA VAL A 359 5.99 -4.49 -12.31
C VAL A 359 5.76 -3.14 -12.95
N VAL A 360 4.84 -2.35 -12.38
CA VAL A 360 4.53 -1.01 -12.90
C VAL A 360 5.80 -0.14 -12.97
N PRO A 361 6.03 0.59 -14.06
CA PRO A 361 7.16 1.51 -14.15
C PRO A 361 7.06 2.62 -13.09
N SER A 362 8.09 2.77 -12.26
CA SER A 362 8.14 3.81 -11.23
C SER A 362 8.32 5.21 -11.83
N GLY A 363 7.75 6.23 -11.16
CA GLY A 363 7.94 7.64 -11.51
C GLY A 363 7.33 8.08 -12.84
N ARG A 364 6.45 7.26 -13.44
CA ARG A 364 5.79 7.59 -14.72
C ARG A 364 4.37 8.10 -14.47
N ARG A 365 4.06 9.24 -15.09
CA ARG A 365 2.71 9.82 -15.04
C ARG A 365 1.77 9.09 -16.00
N GLY A 366 0.51 8.97 -15.60
CA GLY A 366 -0.55 8.38 -16.42
C GLY A 366 -1.50 7.51 -15.60
N SER A 367 -2.77 7.51 -15.97
CA SER A 367 -3.79 6.63 -15.37
C SER A 367 -3.86 5.24 -16.02
N VAL A 368 -3.19 4.99 -17.15
CA VAL A 368 -3.17 3.67 -17.81
C VAL A 368 -1.75 3.19 -18.04
N TRP A 369 -1.53 1.92 -17.73
CA TRP A 369 -0.34 1.15 -18.06
C TRP A 369 -0.65 0.05 -19.08
N LYS A 370 -0.30 0.26 -20.35
CA LYS A 370 -0.25 -0.82 -21.36
C LYS A 370 0.95 -1.70 -21.06
N VAL A 371 0.67 -2.91 -20.56
CA VAL A 371 1.66 -3.79 -19.92
C VAL A 371 2.44 -4.57 -20.98
N PHE A 372 1.73 -5.40 -21.73
CA PHE A 372 2.28 -6.32 -22.72
C PHE A 372 1.24 -6.64 -23.80
N LYS A 373 1.71 -7.29 -24.86
CA LYS A 373 0.86 -7.97 -25.83
C LYS A 373 1.27 -9.43 -26.01
N ILE A 374 0.33 -10.28 -26.39
CA ILE A 374 0.57 -11.66 -26.84
C ILE A 374 0.43 -11.65 -28.35
N ASP A 375 1.50 -11.96 -29.08
CA ASP A 375 1.48 -12.00 -30.54
C ASP A 375 0.80 -13.27 -31.09
N SER A 376 0.65 -13.35 -32.41
CA SER A 376 0.04 -14.51 -33.08
C SER A 376 0.79 -15.84 -32.85
N ASN A 377 2.05 -15.78 -32.42
CA ASN A 377 2.87 -16.93 -32.09
C ASN A 377 2.86 -17.23 -30.58
N GLN A 378 1.94 -16.61 -29.83
CA GLN A 378 1.79 -16.75 -28.38
C GLN A 378 2.98 -16.24 -27.57
N ARG A 379 3.83 -15.38 -28.15
CA ARG A 379 4.95 -14.75 -27.44
C ARG A 379 4.45 -13.53 -26.67
N ILE A 380 4.85 -13.43 -25.42
CA ILE A 380 4.58 -12.27 -24.57
C ILE A 380 5.62 -11.19 -24.89
N ILE A 381 5.16 -10.03 -25.35
CA ILE A 381 6.00 -8.89 -25.76
C ILE A 381 5.71 -7.73 -24.79
N PRO A 382 6.70 -7.29 -23.98
CA PRO A 382 6.56 -6.13 -23.10
C PRO A 382 6.26 -4.84 -23.88
N LEU A 383 5.40 -3.97 -23.33
CA LEU A 383 5.09 -2.65 -23.90
C LEU A 383 5.50 -1.51 -22.95
N HIS A 384 5.13 -1.59 -21.68
CA HIS A 384 5.39 -0.56 -20.65
C HIS A 384 5.06 0.89 -21.06
N GLN A 385 3.93 1.10 -21.74
CA GLN A 385 3.48 2.43 -22.16
C GLN A 385 2.54 3.01 -21.10
N MET A 386 2.76 4.25 -20.70
CA MET A 386 1.94 5.00 -19.74
C MET A 386 1.29 6.19 -20.43
N TYR A 387 0.00 6.42 -20.19
CA TYR A 387 -0.75 7.57 -20.72
C TYR A 387 -2.01 7.81 -19.86
N ASP A 388 -2.66 8.95 -20.07
CA ASP A 388 -3.93 9.28 -19.41
C ASP A 388 -5.13 8.82 -20.26
N GLU A 389 -6.07 8.13 -19.63
CA GLU A 389 -7.42 7.90 -20.12
C GLU A 389 -8.37 7.93 -18.91
N SER A 390 -9.53 8.57 -19.07
CA SER A 390 -10.54 8.73 -18.02
C SER A 390 -11.74 7.79 -18.20
N VAL A 391 -11.89 7.23 -19.40
CA VAL A 391 -13.01 6.39 -19.82
C VAL A 391 -12.50 4.97 -20.05
N SER A 392 -12.86 4.04 -19.17
CA SER A 392 -12.44 2.63 -19.23
C SER A 392 -12.68 1.96 -20.59
N SER A 393 -13.75 2.32 -21.31
CA SER A 393 -14.04 1.78 -22.66
C SER A 393 -13.13 2.33 -23.77
N ARG A 394 -12.29 3.32 -23.48
CA ARG A 394 -11.33 3.94 -24.43
C ARG A 394 -9.88 3.56 -24.17
N VAL A 395 -9.61 2.72 -23.18
CA VAL A 395 -8.25 2.25 -22.83
C VAL A 395 -7.47 1.66 -24.02
N PHE A 396 -8.12 1.17 -25.07
CA PHE A 396 -7.41 0.67 -26.27
C PHE A 396 -7.61 1.51 -27.53
N HIS A 397 -8.24 2.70 -27.44
CA HIS A 397 -8.65 3.51 -28.58
C HIS A 397 -7.80 4.76 -28.80
#